data_AF-R9KCB9-F1
#
_entry.id   AF-R9KCB9-F1
#
_cell.length_a   1.000
_cell.length_b   1.000
_cell.length_c   1.000
_cell.angle_alpha   90.00
_cell.angle_beta   90.00
_cell.angle_gamma   90.00
#
_symmetry.space_group_name_H-M   'P 1'
#
loop_
_entity.id
_entity.type
_entity.pdbx_description
1 polymer ?
#
loop_
_entity_poly.entity_id
_entity_poly.type
_entity_poly.pdbx_seq_one_letter_code
_entity_poly.pdbx_strand_id
1 'polypeptide(L)' 'MSFINGIIYDSVYHAVPILLCVLGGIFAYKANVLNIALEGMMLAGAFFSVLVSYQTGSIALGYGRNV' A
#
# COMPACT_ATOMS: atom_id res chain seq x y z
N MET A 1 -21.85 2.33 -17.28
CA MET A 1 -20.71 3.26 -17.21
C MET A 1 -20.09 3.44 -15.82
N SER A 2 -20.73 2.97 -14.74
CA SER A 2 -20.20 3.11 -13.37
C SER A 2 -18.99 2.22 -13.05
N PHE A 3 -18.93 1.00 -13.62
CA PHE A 3 -17.88 0.03 -13.27
C PHE A 3 -16.48 0.46 -13.74
N ILE A 4 -16.36 0.87 -15.01
CA ILE A 4 -15.08 1.32 -15.57
C ILE A 4 -14.57 2.58 -14.84
N ASN A 5 -15.49 3.47 -14.46
CA ASN A 5 -15.16 4.69 -13.72
C ASN A 5 -14.64 4.34 -12.31
N GLY A 6 -15.31 3.39 -11.61
CA GLY A 6 -14.87 2.92 -10.30
C GLY A 6 -13.47 2.28 -10.31
N ILE A 7 -13.15 1.46 -11.33
CA ILE A 7 -11.82 0.86 -11.46
C ILE A 7 -10.74 1.92 -11.69
N ILE A 8 -11.00 2.88 -12.59
CA ILE A 8 -10.05 3.95 -12.88
C ILE A 8 -9.83 4.82 -11.64
N TYR A 9 -10.90 5.12 -10.90
CA TYR A 9 -10.83 5.88 -9.67
C TYR A 9 -9.99 5.16 -8.60
N ASP A 10 -10.29 3.90 -8.29
CA ASP A 10 -9.56 3.11 -7.29
C ASP A 10 -8.08 2.93 -7.69
N SER A 11 -7.80 2.75 -8.98
CA SER A 11 -6.42 2.60 -9.48
C SER A 11 -5.60 3.86 -9.26
N VAL A 12 -6.14 5.04 -9.59
CA VAL A 12 -5.44 6.31 -9.39
C VAL A 12 -5.30 6.63 -7.90
N TYR A 13 -6.34 6.37 -7.10
CA TYR A 13 -6.35 6.63 -5.67
C TYR A 13 -5.26 5.82 -4.92
N HIS A 14 -5.14 4.53 -5.21
CA HIS A 14 -4.11 3.68 -4.61
C HIS A 14 -2.70 3.87 -5.20
N ALA A 15 -2.56 4.47 -6.39
CA ALA A 15 -1.26 4.76 -6.98
C ALA A 15 -0.50 5.88 -6.27
N VAL A 16 -1.19 6.85 -5.66
CA VAL A 16 -0.58 7.99 -4.96
C VAL A 16 0.46 7.59 -3.89
N PRO A 17 0.14 6.73 -2.91
CA PRO A 17 1.12 6.32 -1.90
C PRO A 17 2.30 5.54 -2.49
N ILE A 18 2.07 4.75 -3.55
CA ILE A 18 3.13 4.00 -4.25
C ILE A 18 4.09 4.97 -4.95
N LEU A 19 3.57 5.99 -5.62
CA LEU A 19 4.39 7.02 -6.27
C LEU A 19 5.24 7.80 -5.26
N LEU A 20 4.66 8.18 -4.12
CA LEU A 20 5.40 8.84 -3.04
C LEU A 20 6.55 7.96 -2.50
N CYS A 21 6.30 6.66 -2.35
CA CYS A 21 7.29 5.66 -1.99
C CYS A 21 8.45 5.61 -3.01
N VAL A 22 8.13 5.52 -4.31
CA VAL A 22 9.13 5.45 -5.39
C VAL A 22 9.98 6.73 -5.46
N LEU A 23 9.38 7.91 -5.27
CA LEU A 23 10.11 9.18 -5.22
C LEU A 23 11.16 9.19 -4.09
N GLY A 24 10.82 8.68 -2.90
CA GLY A 24 11.78 8.50 -1.81
C GLY A 24 12.92 7.55 -2.16
N GLY A 25 12.62 6.45 -2.87
CA GLY A 25 13.61 5.51 -3.40
C GLY A 25 14.58 6.14 -4.40
N ILE A 26 14.08 6.99 -5.31
CA ILE A 26 14.91 7.71 -6.30
C ILE A 26 15.89 8.66 -5.60
N PHE A 27 15.48 9.36 -4.54
CA PHE A 27 16.39 10.20 -3.76
C PHE A 27 17.49 9.39 -3.07
N ALA A 28 17.15 8.25 -2.48
CA ALA A 28 18.13 7.35 -1.85
C ALA A 28 19.13 6.80 -2.88
N TYR A 29 18.65 6.42 -4.08
CA TYR A 29 19.49 5.96 -5.18
C TYR A 29 20.50 7.04 -5.61
N LYS A 30 20.07 8.31 -5.71
CA LYS A 30 20.97 9.44 -6.01
C LYS A 30 21.99 9.70 -4.90
N ALA A 31 21.66 9.37 -3.66
CA ALA A 31 22.58 9.46 -2.52
C ALA A 31 23.53 8.26 -2.40
N ASN A 32 23.48 7.29 -3.33
CA ASN A 32 24.17 6.00 -3.22
C ASN A 32 23.84 5.22 -1.94
N VAL A 33 22.60 5.38 -1.43
CA VAL A 33 22.11 4.66 -0.26
C VAL A 33 21.07 3.64 -0.71
N LEU A 34 21.27 2.37 -0.32
CA LEU A 34 20.27 1.32 -0.51
C LEU A 34 19.10 1.54 0.46
N ASN A 35 17.88 1.66 -0.08
CA ASN A 35 16.67 1.94 0.70
C ASN A 35 15.91 0.66 1.06
N ILE A 36 16.32 -0.01 2.14
CA ILE A 36 15.60 -1.17 2.71
C ILE A 36 14.47 -0.74 3.66
N ALA A 37 14.53 0.47 4.19
CA ALA A 37 13.54 0.98 5.13
C ALA A 37 12.12 0.96 4.52
N LEU A 38 12.02 1.28 3.23
CA LEU A 38 10.75 1.37 2.53
C LEU A 38 10.16 0.00 2.17
N GLU A 39 11.01 -0.96 1.80
CA GLU A 39 10.61 -2.37 1.67
C GLU A 39 10.10 -2.92 3.02
N GLY A 40 10.80 -2.61 4.11
CA GLY A 40 10.41 -3.01 5.46
C GLY A 40 9.06 -2.45 5.89
N MET A 41 8.78 -1.18 5.59
CA MET A 41 7.48 -0.55 5.89
C MET A 41 6.32 -1.19 5.13
N MET A 42 6.52 -1.53 3.84
CA MET A 42 5.49 -2.22 3.04
C MET A 42 5.24 -3.64 3.54
N LEU A 43 6.29 -4.39 3.86
CA LEU A 43 6.19 -5.75 4.41
C LEU A 43 5.51 -5.77 5.78
N ALA A 44 5.90 -4.85 6.68
CA ALA A 44 5.27 -4.72 7.99
C ALA A 44 3.77 -4.40 7.86
N GLY A 45 3.40 -3.46 6.98
CA GLY A 45 2.00 -3.12 6.71
C GLY A 45 1.19 -4.31 6.18
N ALA A 46 1.75 -5.06 5.21
CA ALA A 46 1.11 -6.27 4.68
C ALA A 46 0.94 -7.36 5.76
N PHE A 47 1.97 -7.59 6.57
CA PHE A 47 1.93 -8.56 7.67
C PHE A 47 0.85 -8.22 8.68
N PHE A 48 0.80 -6.98 9.16
CA PHE A 48 -0.22 -6.57 10.13
C PHE A 48 -1.64 -6.60 9.54
N SER A 49 -1.82 -6.24 8.26
CA SER A 49 -3.12 -6.35 7.59
C SER A 49 -3.64 -7.79 7.58
N VAL A 50 -2.79 -8.76 7.24
CA VAL A 50 -3.15 -10.19 7.24
C VAL A 50 -3.34 -10.71 8.66
N LEU A 51 -2.47 -10.33 9.61
CA LEU A 51 -2.56 -10.76 11.00
C LEU A 51 -3.88 -10.31 11.67
N VAL A 52 -4.28 -9.05 11.45
CA VAL A 52 -5.55 -8.51 11.97
C VAL A 52 -6.74 -9.19 11.29
N SER A 53 -6.68 -9.41 9.98
CA SER A 53 -7.71 -10.16 9.23
C SER A 53 -7.88 -11.58 9.79
N TYR A 54 -6.76 -12.26 10.09
CA TYR A 54 -6.74 -13.61 10.64
C TYR A 54 -7.31 -13.70 12.06
N GLN A 55 -6.91 -12.79 12.97
CA GLN A 55 -7.40 -12.80 14.34
C GLN A 55 -8.88 -12.42 14.47
N THR A 56 -9.35 -11.51 13.62
CA THR A 56 -10.70 -10.97 13.74
C THR A 56 -11.72 -11.73 12.89
N GLY A 57 -11.26 -12.59 11.98
CA GLY A 57 -12.12 -13.29 11.00
C GLY A 57 -12.83 -12.36 10.02
N SER A 58 -12.49 -11.06 10.01
CA SER A 58 -13.15 -10.02 9.22
C SER A 58 -12.13 -9.31 8.35
N ILE A 59 -12.33 -9.45 7.04
CA ILE A 59 -11.51 -8.79 6.01
C ILE A 59 -11.62 -7.27 6.13
N ALA A 60 -12.78 -6.76 6.54
CA ALA A 60 -13.02 -5.33 6.69
C ALA A 60 -12.11 -4.70 7.76
N LEU A 61 -11.84 -5.41 8.86
CA LEU A 61 -10.97 -4.92 9.92
C LEU A 61 -9.47 -5.06 9.59
N GLY A 62 -9.09 -6.02 8.75
CA GLY A 62 -7.72 -6.17 8.26
C GLY A 62 -7.35 -5.24 7.10
N TYR A 63 -8.30 -4.95 6.20
CA TYR A 63 -8.10 -4.14 4.99
C TYR A 63 -8.62 -2.70 5.14
N GLY A 64 -9.50 -2.44 6.11
CA GLY A 64 -10.02 -1.10 6.39
C GLY A 64 -11.15 -0.64 5.45
N ARG A 65 -11.80 -1.57 4.72
CA ARG A 65 -12.98 -1.27 3.90
C ARG A 65 -14.17 -2.05 4.43
N ASN A 66 -15.11 -1.35 5.07
CA ASN A 66 -16.46 -1.88 5.33
C ASN A 66 -17.15 -1.97 3.97
N VAL A 67 -17.55 -3.20 3.59
CA VAL A 67 -18.52 -3.40 2.51
C VAL A 67 -19.87 -2.84 2.90
#